data_AF-A0A3D4CNC8-F1
#
_entry.id   AF-A0A3D4CNC8-F1
#
_cell.length_a   1.000
_cell.length_b   1.000
_cell.length_c   1.000
_cell.angle_alpha   90.00
_cell.angle_beta   90.00
_cell.angle_gamma   90.00
#
_symmetry.space_group_name_H-M   'P 1'
#
loop_
_entity.id
_entity.type
_entity.pdbx_description
1 polymer ?
#
loop_
_entity_poly.entity_id
_entity_poly.type
_entity_poly.pdbx_seq_one_letter_code
_entity_poly.pdbx_strand_id
1 'polypeptide(L)'
;MLYSKIKSDLTTAQKAGESRLVGVLKLIASELSYAQVDFKGGESFGDTQDKLPDEEVVRVLMKEAKKRKDSIEIYVKVGSPERAEEEKYELGVIEGYLPQMMSEGEVAEEVAKIALETGLTGGRLMGAVMGKLRGRVEGSVVQKVVSQSYSS
;
A
#
# COMPACT_ATOMS: atom_id res chain seq x y z
N MET A 1 -8.06 -14.27 -0.02
CA MET A 1 -7.38 -13.50 1.03
C MET A 1 -5.97 -13.23 0.58
N LEU A 2 -5.56 -11.97 0.57
CA LEU A 2 -4.25 -11.52 0.08
C LEU A 2 -3.10 -12.03 0.95
N TYR A 3 -3.31 -12.05 2.28
CA TYR A 3 -2.30 -12.51 3.22
C TYR A 3 -1.84 -13.95 2.92
N SER A 4 -2.78 -14.88 2.75
CA SER A 4 -2.47 -16.29 2.45
C SER A 4 -1.88 -16.46 1.04
N LYS A 5 -2.33 -15.65 0.07
CA LYS A 5 -1.75 -15.63 -1.28
C LYS A 5 -0.26 -15.28 -1.23
N ILE A 6 0.14 -14.24 -0.52
CA ILE A 6 1.54 -13.81 -0.41
C ILE A 6 2.41 -14.92 0.22
N LYS A 7 1.92 -15.61 1.26
CA LYS A 7 2.63 -16.76 1.85
C LYS A 7 2.76 -17.94 0.89
N SER A 8 1.71 -18.24 0.14
CA SER A 8 1.72 -19.29 -0.88
C SER A 8 2.72 -18.96 -2.00
N ASP A 9 2.70 -17.72 -2.49
CA ASP A 9 3.59 -17.25 -3.54
C ASP A 9 5.06 -17.26 -3.07
N LEU A 10 5.32 -16.93 -1.80
CA LEU A 10 6.66 -17.06 -1.21
C LEU A 10 7.15 -18.51 -1.27
N THR A 11 6.30 -19.46 -0.89
CA THR A 11 6.62 -20.89 -0.93
C THR A 11 6.89 -21.36 -2.37
N THR A 12 6.10 -20.88 -3.33
CA THR A 12 6.29 -21.16 -4.76
C THR A 12 7.61 -20.60 -5.27
N ALA A 13 7.92 -19.33 -4.96
CA ALA A 13 9.17 -18.67 -5.34
C ALA A 13 10.40 -19.39 -4.75
N GLN A 14 10.31 -19.88 -3.50
CA GLN A 14 11.35 -20.67 -2.87
C GLN A 14 11.62 -21.98 -3.62
N LYS A 15 10.56 -22.69 -4.03
CA LYS A 15 10.67 -23.93 -4.81
C LYS A 15 11.23 -23.68 -6.22
N ALA A 16 10.87 -22.55 -6.81
CA ALA A 16 11.34 -22.14 -8.14
C ALA A 16 12.76 -21.55 -8.14
N GLY A 17 13.36 -21.29 -6.96
CA GLY A 17 14.69 -20.70 -6.86
C GLY A 17 14.77 -19.22 -7.23
N GLU A 18 13.63 -18.51 -7.26
CA GLU A 18 13.52 -17.10 -7.67
C GLU A 18 14.02 -16.17 -6.56
N SER A 19 15.34 -16.18 -6.32
CA SER A 19 15.96 -15.59 -5.13
C SER A 19 15.60 -14.12 -4.93
N ARG A 20 15.48 -13.35 -6.01
CA ARG A 20 15.07 -11.94 -5.98
C ARG A 20 13.62 -11.80 -5.48
N LEU A 21 12.69 -12.58 -6.04
CA LEU A 21 11.29 -12.58 -5.62
C LEU A 21 11.14 -13.08 -4.17
N VAL A 22 11.90 -14.12 -3.79
CA VAL A 22 11.92 -14.65 -2.42
C VAL A 22 12.34 -13.57 -1.42
N GLY A 23 13.35 -12.76 -1.75
CA GLY A 23 13.77 -11.64 -0.90
C GLY A 23 12.63 -10.66 -0.64
N VAL A 24 11.98 -10.20 -1.70
CA VAL A 24 10.85 -9.25 -1.61
C VAL A 24 9.67 -9.84 -0.84
N LEU A 25 9.26 -11.06 -1.18
CA LEU A 25 8.10 -11.71 -0.53
C LEU A 25 8.37 -12.01 0.96
N LYS A 26 9.62 -12.30 1.36
CA LYS A 26 9.99 -12.42 2.78
C LYS A 26 9.84 -11.10 3.53
N LEU A 27 10.34 -10.01 2.97
CA LEU A 27 10.21 -8.68 3.57
C LEU A 27 8.74 -8.29 3.74
N ILE A 28 7.93 -8.48 2.69
CA ILE A 28 6.49 -8.23 2.76
C ILE A 28 5.82 -9.11 3.82
N ALA A 29 6.12 -10.42 3.85
CA ALA A 29 5.54 -11.33 4.83
C ALA A 29 5.90 -10.93 6.28
N SER A 30 7.10 -10.42 6.52
CA SER A 30 7.52 -9.87 7.81
C SER A 30 6.71 -8.62 8.18
N GLU A 31 6.59 -7.64 7.28
CA GLU A 31 5.78 -6.43 7.51
C GLU A 31 4.30 -6.76 7.81
N LEU A 32 3.73 -7.73 7.09
CA LEU A 32 2.37 -8.20 7.35
C LEU A 32 2.25 -8.94 8.69
N SER A 33 3.30 -9.64 9.12
CA SER A 33 3.32 -10.30 10.43
C SER A 33 3.40 -9.27 11.55
N TYR A 34 4.20 -8.20 11.40
CA TYR A 34 4.22 -7.08 12.34
C TYR A 34 2.86 -6.39 12.42
N ALA A 35 2.27 -6.05 11.28
CA ALA A 35 0.95 -5.43 11.23
C ALA A 35 -0.14 -6.33 11.85
N GLN A 36 -0.02 -7.65 11.73
CA GLN A 36 -0.94 -8.60 12.37
C GLN A 36 -0.84 -8.56 13.90
N VAL A 37 0.37 -8.46 14.45
CA VAL A 37 0.59 -8.35 15.90
C VAL A 37 0.00 -7.03 16.42
N ASP A 38 0.26 -5.93 15.71
CA ASP A 38 -0.27 -4.61 16.05
C ASP A 38 -1.81 -4.59 16.00
N PHE A 39 -2.40 -5.15 14.95
CA PHE A 39 -3.86 -5.20 14.76
C PHE A 39 -4.57 -6.02 15.84
N LYS A 40 -3.93 -7.07 16.36
CA LYS A 40 -4.49 -7.93 17.41
C LYS A 40 -4.14 -7.49 18.84
N GLY A 41 -3.55 -6.31 19.02
CA GLY A 41 -3.29 -5.76 20.35
C GLY A 41 -2.19 -6.47 21.15
N GLY A 42 -1.21 -7.08 20.48
CA GLY A 42 -0.03 -7.67 21.15
C GLY A 42 -0.20 -9.10 21.67
N GLU A 43 -1.33 -9.77 21.40
CA GLU A 43 -1.47 -11.20 21.67
C GLU A 43 -0.68 -12.03 20.65
N SER A 44 0.46 -12.59 21.09
CA SER A 44 1.11 -13.70 20.41
C SER A 44 0.37 -14.97 20.77
N PHE A 45 -0.06 -15.79 19.80
CA PHE A 45 -0.03 -17.26 19.87
C PHE A 45 -0.70 -17.92 18.65
N GLY A 46 -0.05 -18.97 18.14
CA GLY A 46 -0.68 -20.11 17.45
C GLY A 46 -0.74 -20.05 15.92
N ASP A 47 -0.52 -21.22 15.31
CA ASP A 47 -0.50 -21.60 13.88
C ASP A 47 -1.73 -21.19 13.01
N THR A 48 -2.57 -20.27 13.47
CA THR A 48 -3.64 -19.71 12.65
C THR A 48 -3.10 -18.59 11.77
N GLN A 49 -2.39 -19.01 10.72
CA GLN A 49 -1.65 -18.19 9.76
C GLN A 49 -2.52 -17.26 8.89
N ASP A 50 -3.82 -17.09 9.12
CA ASP A 50 -4.75 -16.46 8.16
C ASP A 50 -5.68 -15.41 8.81
N LYS A 51 -5.15 -14.29 9.32
CA LYS A 51 -5.99 -13.35 10.10
C LYS A 51 -5.78 -11.86 9.87
N LEU A 52 -4.95 -11.43 8.93
CA LEU A 52 -4.93 -9.99 8.58
C LEU A 52 -6.01 -9.74 7.51
N PRO A 53 -7.01 -8.87 7.78
CA PRO A 53 -8.00 -8.51 6.77
C PRO A 53 -7.32 -7.97 5.51
N ASP A 54 -7.86 -8.28 4.33
CA ASP A 54 -7.30 -7.82 3.06
C ASP A 54 -7.14 -6.29 3.02
N GLU A 55 -8.00 -5.55 3.71
CA GLU A 55 -7.88 -4.09 3.86
C GLU A 55 -6.60 -3.66 4.58
N GLU A 56 -6.22 -4.34 5.67
CA GLU A 56 -4.98 -4.06 6.38
C GLU A 56 -3.77 -4.56 5.60
N VAL A 57 -3.89 -5.66 4.86
CA VAL A 57 -2.84 -6.11 3.93
C VAL A 57 -2.58 -5.04 2.88
N VAL A 58 -3.62 -4.53 2.22
CA VAL A 58 -3.52 -3.45 1.23
C VAL A 58 -2.90 -2.20 1.87
N ARG A 59 -3.32 -1.82 3.07
CA ARG A 59 -2.74 -0.67 3.79
C ARG A 59 -1.23 -0.82 4.00
N VAL A 60 -0.77 -1.99 4.43
CA VAL A 60 0.67 -2.27 4.61
C VAL A 60 1.41 -2.23 3.27
N LEU A 61 0.88 -2.89 2.24
CA LEU A 61 1.47 -2.90 0.90
C LEU A 61 1.56 -1.50 0.29
N MET A 62 0.55 -0.65 0.48
CA MET A 62 0.59 0.73 0.02
C MET A 62 1.68 1.55 0.72
N LYS A 63 1.89 1.32 2.02
CA LYS A 63 2.99 1.95 2.77
C LYS A 63 4.34 1.50 2.23
N GLU A 64 4.51 0.20 1.96
CA GLU A 64 5.77 -0.32 1.40
C GLU A 64 6.01 0.18 -0.02
N ALA A 65 4.98 0.22 -0.88
CA ALA A 65 5.07 0.79 -2.23
C ALA A 65 5.52 2.25 -2.18
N LYS A 66 4.96 3.05 -1.26
CA LYS A 66 5.39 4.44 -1.06
C LYS A 66 6.88 4.54 -0.69
N LYS A 67 7.34 3.74 0.28
CA LYS A 67 8.76 3.72 0.66
C LYS A 67 9.66 3.42 -0.54
N ARG A 68 9.26 2.49 -1.42
CA ARG A 68 10.02 2.19 -2.65
C ARG A 68 10.04 3.38 -3.61
N LYS A 69 8.88 4.03 -3.84
CA LYS A 69 8.80 5.26 -4.67
C LYS A 69 9.73 6.35 -4.15
N ASP A 70 9.71 6.60 -2.84
CA ASP A 70 10.57 7.60 -2.20
C ASP A 70 12.07 7.21 -2.34
N SER A 71 12.42 5.94 -2.12
CA SER A 71 13.79 5.43 -2.32
C SER A 71 14.27 5.54 -3.76
N ILE A 72 13.42 5.22 -4.74
CA ILE A 72 13.74 5.34 -6.18
C ILE A 72 14.13 6.78 -6.49
N GLU A 73 13.33 7.76 -6.06
CA GLU A 73 13.65 9.17 -6.27
C GLU A 73 14.98 9.56 -5.65
N ILE A 74 15.25 9.11 -4.42
CA ILE A 74 16.50 9.42 -3.72
C ILE A 74 17.70 8.82 -4.47
N TYR A 75 17.63 7.53 -4.84
CA TYR A 75 18.72 6.87 -5.54
C TYR A 75 19.00 7.44 -6.92
N VAL A 76 17.96 7.85 -7.66
CA VAL A 76 18.12 8.59 -8.92
C VAL A 76 18.81 9.94 -8.67
N LYS A 77 18.38 10.70 -7.66
CA LYS A 77 18.96 12.02 -7.32
C LYS A 77 20.44 11.94 -6.94
N VAL A 78 20.87 10.88 -6.23
CA VAL A 78 22.26 10.71 -5.80
C VAL A 78 23.13 9.94 -6.81
N GLY A 79 22.60 9.64 -8.01
CA GLY A 79 23.36 8.99 -9.07
C GLY A 79 23.63 7.50 -8.84
N SER A 80 22.72 6.78 -8.16
CA SER A 80 22.83 5.35 -7.88
C SER A 80 21.74 4.54 -8.63
N PRO A 81 21.85 4.40 -9.97
CA PRO A 81 20.82 3.78 -10.80
C PRO A 81 20.60 2.29 -10.47
N GLU A 82 21.65 1.56 -10.10
CA GLU A 82 21.52 0.13 -9.74
C GLU A 82 20.59 -0.08 -8.54
N ARG A 83 20.69 0.78 -7.51
CA ARG A 83 19.79 0.75 -6.35
C ARG A 83 18.37 1.20 -6.71
N ALA A 84 18.24 2.16 -7.62
CA ALA A 84 16.93 2.56 -8.11
C ALA A 84 16.23 1.42 -8.89
N GLU A 85 16.97 0.64 -9.67
CA GLU A 85 16.44 -0.55 -10.36
C GLU A 85 16.09 -1.69 -9.42
N GLU A 86 16.79 -1.81 -8.29
CA GLU A 86 16.41 -2.73 -7.21
C GLU A 86 15.05 -2.35 -6.64
N GLU A 87 14.89 -1.09 -6.20
CA GLU A 87 13.64 -0.59 -5.61
C GLU A 87 12.46 -0.62 -6.61
N LYS A 88 12.71 -0.38 -7.91
CA LYS A 88 11.67 -0.49 -8.96
C LYS A 88 11.14 -1.92 -9.10
N TYR A 89 12.01 -2.91 -8.99
CA TYR A 89 11.57 -4.30 -9.02
C TYR A 89 10.73 -4.65 -7.80
N GLU A 90 11.19 -4.25 -6.61
CA GLU A 90 10.41 -4.48 -5.39
C GLU A 90 9.05 -3.81 -5.47
N LEU A 91 9.02 -2.57 -5.95
CA LEU A 91 7.79 -1.83 -6.18
C LEU A 91 6.84 -2.59 -7.12
N GLY A 92 7.33 -3.11 -8.24
CA GLY A 92 6.52 -3.86 -9.19
C GLY A 92 5.93 -5.14 -8.59
N VAL A 93 6.69 -5.86 -7.76
CA VAL A 93 6.18 -7.03 -7.03
C VAL A 93 5.08 -6.62 -6.04
N ILE A 94 5.29 -5.54 -5.27
CA ILE A 94 4.31 -5.03 -4.29
C ILE A 94 3.02 -4.58 -5.00
N GLU A 95 3.15 -3.80 -6.08
CA GLU A 95 2.01 -3.30 -6.87
C GLU A 95 1.22 -4.45 -7.52
N GLY A 96 1.85 -5.59 -7.80
CA GLY A 96 1.17 -6.81 -8.26
C GLY A 96 0.19 -7.42 -7.25
N TYR A 97 0.24 -7.05 -5.98
CA TYR A 97 -0.71 -7.46 -4.94
C TYR A 97 -1.72 -6.38 -4.56
N LEU A 98 -1.54 -5.15 -5.04
CA LEU A 98 -2.45 -4.05 -4.78
C LEU A 98 -3.63 -4.07 -5.76
N PRO A 99 -4.82 -3.61 -5.35
CA PRO A 99 -5.87 -3.23 -6.29
C PRO A 99 -5.36 -2.14 -7.24
N GLN A 100 -6.07 -1.94 -8.36
CA GLN A 100 -5.77 -0.83 -9.25
C GLN A 100 -5.87 0.49 -8.48
N MET A 101 -4.70 1.10 -8.28
CA MET A 101 -4.54 2.39 -7.61
C MET A 101 -5.01 3.50 -8.53
N MET A 102 -5.80 4.42 -7.98
CA MET A 102 -6.20 5.62 -8.69
C MET A 102 -5.01 6.58 -8.78
N SER A 103 -4.86 7.19 -9.95
CA SER A 103 -3.95 8.32 -10.16
C SER A 103 -4.41 9.55 -9.38
N GLU A 104 -3.49 10.51 -9.17
CA GLU A 104 -3.84 11.79 -8.52
C GLU A 104 -4.99 12.52 -9.24
N GLY A 105 -5.05 12.45 -10.58
CA GLY A 105 -6.14 13.02 -11.38
C GLY A 105 -7.48 12.33 -11.12
N GLU A 106 -7.51 10.99 -11.13
CA GLU A 106 -8.74 10.24 -10.81
C GLU A 106 -9.18 10.47 -9.36
N VAL A 107 -8.24 10.60 -8.42
CA VAL A 107 -8.54 10.98 -7.03
C VAL A 107 -9.16 12.38 -6.99
N ALA A 108 -8.61 13.35 -7.72
CA ALA A 108 -9.15 14.71 -7.78
C ALA A 108 -10.59 14.75 -8.32
N GLU A 109 -10.88 14.01 -9.38
CA GLU A 109 -12.23 13.88 -9.94
C GLU A 109 -13.21 13.29 -8.93
N GLU A 110 -12.84 12.22 -8.25
CA GLU A 110 -13.74 11.54 -7.32
C GLU A 110 -13.94 12.33 -6.02
N VAL A 111 -12.89 13.03 -5.55
CA VAL A 111 -13.02 14.00 -4.44
C VAL A 111 -14.00 15.11 -4.81
N ALA A 112 -13.91 15.66 -6.03
CA ALA A 112 -14.82 16.71 -6.49
C ALA A 112 -16.27 16.24 -6.55
N LYS A 113 -16.52 15.01 -7.06
CA LYS A 113 -17.87 14.43 -7.06
C LYS A 113 -18.42 14.28 -5.65
N ILE A 114 -17.65 13.70 -4.73
CA ILE A 114 -18.09 13.50 -3.34
C ILE A 114 -18.35 14.85 -2.66
N ALA A 115 -17.50 15.86 -2.89
CA ALA A 115 -17.69 17.19 -2.36
C ALA A 115 -18.99 17.83 -2.87
N LEU A 116 -19.27 17.72 -4.18
CA LEU A 116 -20.51 18.21 -4.78
C LEU A 116 -21.76 17.50 -4.26
N GLU A 117 -21.72 16.18 -4.13
CA GLU A 117 -22.85 15.37 -3.66
C GLU A 117 -23.17 15.61 -2.19
N THR A 118 -22.16 15.85 -1.36
CA THR A 118 -22.30 15.87 0.11
C THR A 118 -22.21 17.27 0.72
N GLY A 119 -21.66 18.25 -0.01
CA GLY A 119 -21.33 19.58 0.52
C GLY A 119 -20.22 19.57 1.58
N LEU A 120 -19.50 18.45 1.75
CA LEU A 120 -18.45 18.32 2.75
C LEU A 120 -17.15 18.98 2.30
N THR A 121 -16.38 19.48 3.27
CA THR A 121 -15.04 20.06 3.09
C THR A 121 -14.08 19.57 4.18
N GLY A 122 -12.79 19.88 4.02
CA GLY A 122 -11.74 19.57 5.00
C GLY A 122 -11.70 18.10 5.45
N GLY A 123 -11.49 17.88 6.74
CA GLY A 123 -11.36 16.53 7.31
C GLY A 123 -12.60 15.64 7.13
N ARG A 124 -13.80 16.24 7.02
CA ARG A 124 -15.04 15.47 6.79
C ARG A 124 -15.09 14.90 5.38
N LEU A 125 -14.70 15.71 4.39
CA LEU A 125 -14.57 15.26 3.00
C LEU A 125 -13.51 14.16 2.89
N MET A 126 -12.37 14.31 3.56
CA MET A 126 -11.33 13.28 3.60
C MET A 126 -11.87 11.94 4.15
N GLY A 127 -12.62 11.97 5.25
CA GLY A 127 -13.25 10.78 5.81
C GLY A 127 -14.22 10.09 4.84
N ALA A 128 -15.05 10.87 4.14
CA ALA A 128 -15.99 10.36 3.14
C ALA A 128 -15.27 9.69 1.95
N VAL A 129 -14.22 10.34 1.42
CA VAL A 129 -13.40 9.83 0.31
C VAL A 129 -12.70 8.54 0.71
N MET A 130 -12.06 8.52 1.89
CA MET A 130 -11.36 7.33 2.39
C MET A 130 -12.32 6.17 2.68
N GLY A 131 -13.57 6.45 3.06
CA GLY A 131 -14.62 5.44 3.20
C GLY A 131 -15.07 4.86 1.86
N LYS A 132 -15.27 5.70 0.83
CA LYS A 132 -15.76 5.27 -0.49
C LYS A 132 -14.68 4.57 -1.33
N LEU A 133 -13.43 5.03 -1.24
CA LEU A 133 -12.33 4.61 -2.12
C LEU A 133 -11.25 3.80 -1.39
N ARG A 134 -11.61 3.20 -0.26
CA ARG A 134 -10.69 2.48 0.61
C ARG A 134 -9.89 1.43 -0.17
N GLY A 135 -8.57 1.42 0.03
CA GLY A 135 -7.65 0.48 -0.63
C GLY A 135 -7.38 0.74 -2.11
N ARG A 136 -7.94 1.81 -2.70
CA ARG A 136 -7.70 2.23 -4.09
C ARG A 136 -7.05 3.60 -4.20
N VAL A 137 -6.96 4.34 -3.09
CA VAL A 137 -6.39 5.69 -3.03
C VAL A 137 -5.39 5.80 -1.89
N GLU A 138 -4.29 6.50 -2.14
CA GLU A 138 -3.34 6.83 -1.09
C GLU A 138 -3.87 7.99 -0.25
N GLY A 139 -3.94 7.81 1.07
CA GLY A 139 -4.45 8.84 1.97
C GLY A 139 -3.67 10.16 1.88
N SER A 140 -2.37 10.13 1.58
CA SER A 140 -1.57 11.34 1.40
C SER A 140 -1.97 12.12 0.13
N VAL A 141 -2.36 11.41 -0.93
CA VAL A 141 -2.86 12.01 -2.19
C VAL A 141 -4.24 12.61 -1.94
N VAL A 142 -5.13 11.90 -1.25
CA VAL A 142 -6.44 12.45 -0.84
C VAL A 142 -6.24 13.72 0.01
N GLN A 143 -5.33 13.68 0.98
CA GLN A 143 -5.01 14.84 1.81
C GLN A 143 -4.53 16.03 0.98
N LYS A 144 -3.60 15.80 0.04
CA LYS A 144 -3.08 16.84 -0.85
C LYS A 144 -4.19 17.47 -1.68
N VAL A 145 -5.03 16.66 -2.33
CA VAL A 145 -6.15 17.14 -3.15
C VAL A 145 -7.14 17.94 -2.32
N VAL A 146 -7.54 17.42 -1.15
CA VAL A 146 -8.51 18.08 -0.27
C VAL A 146 -7.93 19.39 0.29
N SER A 147 -6.66 19.43 0.70
CA SER A 147 -6.07 20.66 1.24
C SER A 147 -5.87 21.75 0.19
N GLN A 148 -5.64 21.39 -1.07
CA GLN A 148 -5.47 22.35 -2.16
C GLN A 148 -6.78 23.00 -2.60
N SER A 149 -7.87 22.23 -2.65
CA SER A 149 -9.12 22.66 -3.31
C SER A 149 -10.32 22.79 -2.36
N TYR A 150 -10.24 22.21 -1.16
CA TYR A 150 -11.36 22.09 -0.22
C TYR A 150 -10.93 22.30 1.24
N SER A 151 -9.85 23.07 1.47
CA SER A 151 -9.49 23.54 2.81
C SER A 151 -10.62 24.43 3.32
N SER A 152 -11.33 23.99 4.36
CA SER A 152 -12.21 24.87 5.14
C SER A 152 -11.42 26.01 5.76
#